data_AF-A0A2T0LVW8-F1
#
_entry.id   AF-A0A2T0LVW8-F1
#
_cell.length_a   1.000
_cell.length_b   1.000
_cell.length_c   1.000
_cell.angle_alpha   90.00
_cell.angle_beta   90.00
_cell.angle_gamma   90.00
#
_symmetry.space_group_name_H-M   'P 1'
#
loop_
_entity.id
_entity.type
_entity.pdbx_description
1 polymer ?
#
loop_
_entity_poly.entity_id
_entity_poly.type
_entity_poly.pdbx_seq_one_letter_code
_entity_poly.pdbx_strand_id
1 'polypeptide(L)'
;MATTTVMSQKAQYAARAQGRWPKPSARSGSAGQAIRRWDQHRPVTVPSPLGTGVDLHQPHAADLAALIPGITRTGHTVAFTAENMTAAYRLLQLFAPLTHIGP
;
A
#
# COMPACT_ATOMS: atom_id res chain seq x y z
N MET A 1 6.67 31.69 2.63
CA MET A 1 5.47 30.96 2.14
C MET A 1 5.96 29.98 1.09
N ALA A 2 6.02 28.69 1.42
CA ALA A 2 6.50 27.65 0.50
C ALA A 2 5.28 26.99 -0.16
N THR A 3 5.12 27.22 -1.46
CA THR A 3 4.08 26.61 -2.27
C THR A 3 4.51 25.18 -2.58
N THR A 4 3.96 24.20 -1.86
CA THR A 4 4.15 22.78 -2.19
C THR A 4 3.28 22.46 -3.40
N THR A 5 3.90 22.37 -4.57
CA THR A 5 3.28 21.84 -5.78
C THR A 5 2.96 20.37 -5.57
N VAL A 6 1.69 20.05 -5.32
CA VAL A 6 1.19 18.68 -5.31
C VAL A 6 1.06 18.22 -6.76
N MET A 7 2.10 17.56 -7.29
CA MET A 7 2.01 16.88 -8.58
C MET A 7 0.98 15.74 -8.48
N SER A 8 -0.01 15.76 -9.38
CA SER A 8 -1.04 14.73 -9.51
C SER A 8 -0.43 13.33 -9.68
N GLN A 9 -0.96 12.36 -8.92
CA GLN A 9 -0.52 10.97 -8.86
C GLN A 9 -0.50 10.26 -10.24
N LYS A 10 -1.35 10.71 -11.17
CA LYS A 10 -1.39 10.23 -12.56
C LYS A 10 -0.13 10.61 -13.36
N ALA A 11 0.44 11.79 -13.09
CA ALA A 11 1.69 12.26 -13.71
C ALA A 11 2.91 11.50 -13.17
N GLN A 12 2.90 11.12 -11.88
CA GLN A 12 3.94 10.27 -11.30
C GLN A 12 3.94 8.85 -11.89
N TYR A 13 2.76 8.30 -12.20
CA TYR A 13 2.65 6.98 -12.85
C TYR A 13 3.12 7.00 -14.30
N ALA A 14 2.76 8.03 -15.07
CA ALA A 14 3.21 8.18 -16.46
C ALA A 14 4.74 8.36 -16.56
N ALA A 15 5.34 9.12 -15.64
CA ALA A 15 6.80 9.30 -15.58
C ALA A 15 7.56 8.01 -15.23
N ARG A 16 6.98 7.12 -14.41
CA ARG A 16 7.52 5.79 -14.14
C ARG A 16 7.39 4.84 -15.33
N ALA A 17 6.30 4.93 -16.09
CA ALA A 17 6.07 4.08 -17.26
C ALA A 17 6.99 4.40 -18.43
N GLN A 18 7.46 5.65 -18.55
CA GLN A 18 8.44 6.07 -19.57
C GLN A 18 9.91 5.91 -19.13
N GLY A 19 10.14 5.48 -17.89
CA GLY A 19 11.47 5.23 -17.35
C GLY A 19 12.09 3.98 -17.95
N ARG A 20 12.91 4.14 -18.98
CA ARG A 20 13.88 3.13 -19.43
C ARG A 20 14.55 2.52 -18.20
N TRP A 21 14.31 1.22 -17.95
CA TRP A 21 14.88 0.51 -16.82
C TRP A 21 16.40 0.74 -16.76
N PRO A 22 16.97 1.03 -15.57
CA PRO A 22 18.41 1.20 -15.45
C PRO A 22 19.11 -0.03 -16.03
N LYS A 23 20.13 0.21 -16.86
CA LYS A 23 20.99 -0.85 -17.39
C LYS A 23 21.38 -1.78 -16.22
N PRO A 24 21.52 -3.10 -16.43
CA PRO A 24 21.78 -4.07 -15.36
C PRO A 24 22.87 -3.63 -14.36
N SER A 25 23.94 -2.98 -14.85
CA SER A 25 25.02 -2.42 -14.04
C SER A 25 24.59 -1.33 -13.05
N ALA A 26 23.62 -0.48 -13.42
CA ALA A 26 23.09 0.55 -12.54
C ALA A 26 22.20 -0.04 -11.42
N ARG A 27 21.47 -1.14 -11.68
CA ARG A 27 20.72 -1.88 -10.65
C ARG A 27 21.64 -2.58 -9.65
N SER A 28 22.71 -3.22 -10.14
CA SER A 28 23.71 -3.83 -9.26
C SER A 28 24.44 -2.78 -8.41
N GLY A 29 24.73 -1.61 -8.99
CA GLY A 29 25.33 -0.48 -8.27
C GLY A 29 24.44 0.05 -7.14
N SER A 30 23.15 0.28 -7.40
CA SER A 30 22.22 0.78 -6.39
C SER A 30 21.95 -0.25 -5.29
N ALA A 31 21.77 -1.53 -5.64
CA ALA A 31 21.65 -2.61 -4.67
C ALA A 31 22.90 -2.74 -3.78
N GLY A 32 24.09 -2.66 -4.38
CA GLY A 32 25.35 -2.66 -3.64
C GLY A 32 25.49 -1.48 -2.68
N GLN A 33 25.02 -0.29 -3.06
CA GLN A 33 25.00 0.87 -2.15
C GLN A 33 23.98 0.71 -1.02
N ALA A 34 22.81 0.11 -1.29
CA ALA A 34 21.80 -0.15 -0.26
C ALA A 34 22.31 -1.13 0.80
N ILE A 35 22.99 -2.22 0.37
CA ILE A 35 23.61 -3.18 1.30
C ILE A 35 24.71 -2.51 2.12
N ARG A 36 25.58 -1.70 1.50
CA ARG A 36 26.67 -0.99 2.20
C ARG A 36 26.17 0.03 3.22
N ARG A 37 24.96 0.56 3.05
CA ARG A 37 24.34 1.55 3.95
C ARG A 37 23.24 0.94 4.81
N TRP A 38 23.20 -0.38 4.93
CA TRP A 38 22.19 -1.09 5.72
C TRP A 38 22.03 -0.52 7.13
N ASP A 39 23.14 -0.15 7.77
CA ASP A 39 23.18 0.42 9.13
C ASP A 39 22.57 1.83 9.22
N GLN A 40 22.51 2.56 8.12
CA GLN A 40 21.86 3.87 8.00
C GLN A 40 20.34 3.76 7.87
N HIS A 41 19.82 2.54 7.67
CA HIS A 41 18.41 2.28 7.52
C HIS A 41 17.90 1.45 8.70
N ARG A 42 17.23 2.13 9.65
CA ARG A 42 16.51 1.40 10.70
C ARG A 42 15.23 0.80 10.14
N PRO A 43 14.89 -0.45 10.49
CA PRO A 43 13.58 -1.02 10.20
C PRO A 43 12.47 -0.10 10.71
N VAL A 44 11.42 0.07 9.91
CA VAL A 44 10.24 0.82 10.34
C VAL A 44 9.50 0.01 11.39
N THR A 45 9.34 0.58 12.58
CA THR A 45 8.48 0.02 13.63
C THR A 45 7.10 0.64 13.53
N VAL A 46 6.08 -0.20 13.38
CA VAL A 46 4.67 0.23 13.39
C VAL A 46 4.10 -0.10 14.77
N PRO A 47 3.56 0.89 15.50
CA PRO A 47 2.95 0.64 16.80
C PRO A 47 1.67 -0.20 16.67
N SER A 48 1.44 -1.08 17.65
CA SER A 48 0.25 -1.92 17.76
C SER A 48 -0.61 -1.52 18.98
N PRO A 49 -1.94 -1.75 18.94
CA PRO A 49 -2.73 -2.21 17.78
C PRO A 49 -2.87 -1.11 16.73
N LEU A 50 -3.09 -1.50 15.48
CA LEU A 50 -3.09 -0.58 14.34
C LEU A 50 -4.47 -0.46 13.70
N GLY A 51 -4.96 0.78 13.59
CA GLY A 51 -6.15 1.11 12.82
C GLY A 51 -5.81 1.19 11.33
N THR A 52 -6.47 0.38 10.51
CA THR A 52 -6.27 0.37 9.06
C THR A 52 -7.54 0.83 8.35
N GLY A 53 -7.38 1.78 7.43
CA GLY A 53 -8.40 2.14 6.44
C GLY A 53 -7.95 1.74 5.05
N VAL A 54 -8.84 1.12 4.29
CA VAL A 54 -8.59 0.66 2.92
C VAL A 54 -9.68 1.18 2.01
N ASP A 55 -9.27 1.97 1.03
CA ASP A 55 -10.16 2.42 -0.05
C ASP A 55 -10.24 1.32 -1.13
N LEU A 56 -11.44 0.79 -1.34
CA LEU A 56 -11.74 -0.20 -2.36
C LEU A 56 -12.44 0.47 -3.53
N HIS A 57 -11.80 0.46 -4.70
CA HIS A 57 -12.33 1.12 -5.90
C HIS A 57 -13.72 0.61 -6.32
N GLN A 58 -14.00 -0.68 -6.09
CA GLN A 58 -15.26 -1.31 -6.44
C GLN A 58 -16.21 -1.32 -5.23
N PRO A 59 -17.40 -0.69 -5.32
CA PRO A 59 -18.35 -0.65 -4.21
C PRO A 59 -18.74 -2.03 -3.66
N HIS A 60 -18.92 -3.03 -4.55
CA HIS A 60 -19.30 -4.39 -4.17
C HIS A 60 -18.23 -5.10 -3.33
N ALA A 61 -16.94 -4.83 -3.57
CA ALA A 61 -15.87 -5.40 -2.77
C ALA A 61 -15.89 -4.84 -1.35
N ALA A 62 -16.27 -3.57 -1.18
CA ALA A 62 -16.50 -2.97 0.13
C ALA A 62 -17.73 -3.58 0.82
N ASP A 63 -18.81 -3.87 0.09
CA ASP A 63 -19.97 -4.60 0.62
C ASP A 63 -19.57 -5.99 1.13
N LEU A 64 -18.84 -6.77 0.34
CA LEU A 64 -18.37 -8.11 0.73
C LEU A 64 -17.41 -8.05 1.93
N ALA A 65 -16.49 -7.09 1.96
CA ALA A 65 -15.57 -6.92 3.07
C ALA A 65 -16.29 -6.55 4.38
N ALA A 66 -17.39 -5.81 4.32
CA ALA A 66 -18.19 -5.46 5.48
C ALA A 66 -18.91 -6.66 6.13
N LEU A 67 -18.97 -7.82 5.46
CA LEU A 67 -19.49 -9.06 6.03
C LEU A 67 -18.50 -9.73 7.00
N ILE A 68 -17.22 -9.36 6.94
CA ILE A 68 -16.21 -9.90 7.84
C ILE A 68 -16.37 -9.25 9.23
N PRO A 69 -16.44 -10.03 10.32
CA PRO A 69 -16.57 -9.49 11.67
C PRO A 69 -15.44 -8.51 12.02
N GLY A 70 -15.81 -7.39 12.66
CA GLY A 70 -14.87 -6.35 13.08
C GLY A 70 -14.46 -5.36 11.99
N ILE A 71 -15.05 -5.47 10.79
CA ILE A 71 -14.85 -4.52 9.69
C ILE A 71 -16.02 -3.55 9.64
N THR A 72 -15.69 -2.26 9.58
CA THR A 72 -16.66 -1.17 9.40
C THR A 72 -16.51 -0.59 8.00
N ARG A 73 -17.59 -0.08 7.42
CA ARG A 73 -17.58 0.52 6.08
C ARG A 73 -18.12 1.93 6.12
N THR A 74 -17.49 2.81 5.36
CA THR A 74 -17.96 4.17 5.08
C THR A 74 -17.77 4.45 3.59
N GLY A 75 -18.85 4.32 2.82
CA GLY A 75 -18.80 4.39 1.36
C GLY A 75 -17.91 3.29 0.76
N HIS A 76 -16.89 3.69 0.02
CA HIS A 76 -15.90 2.81 -0.60
C HIS A 76 -14.73 2.41 0.32
N THR A 77 -14.65 3.00 1.52
CA THR A 77 -13.58 2.71 2.48
C THR A 77 -14.05 1.70 3.52
N VAL A 78 -13.21 0.69 3.79
CA VAL A 78 -13.38 -0.24 4.92
C VAL A 78 -12.31 0.02 5.97
N ALA A 79 -12.68 -0.08 7.24
CA ALA A 79 -11.80 0.15 8.37
C ALA A 79 -11.88 -0.98 9.40
N PHE A 80 -10.72 -1.38 9.92
CA PHE A 80 -10.58 -2.42 10.94
C PHE A 80 -9.38 -2.14 11.86
N THR A 81 -9.35 -2.79 13.02
CA THR A 81 -8.21 -2.76 13.94
C THR A 81 -7.51 -4.11 13.90
N ALA A 82 -6.18 -4.12 13.79
CA ALA A 82 -5.38 -5.34 13.82
C ALA A 82 -4.33 -5.30 14.94
N GLU A 83 -4.07 -6.44 15.56
CA GLU A 83 -3.11 -6.56 16.66
C GLU A 83 -1.66 -6.28 16.22
N ASN A 84 -1.33 -6.55 14.96
CA ASN A 84 -0.01 -6.35 14.41
C ASN A 84 -0.06 -6.28 12.88
N MET A 85 1.06 -5.85 12.29
CA MET A 85 1.16 -5.67 10.84
C MET A 85 0.93 -6.98 10.06
N THR A 86 1.27 -8.13 10.64
CA THR A 86 1.00 -9.45 10.03
C THR A 86 -0.49 -9.73 9.93
N ALA A 87 -1.25 -9.49 11.00
CA ALA A 87 -2.71 -9.62 11.00
C ALA A 87 -3.37 -8.65 10.02
N ALA A 88 -2.89 -7.40 9.98
CA ALA A 88 -3.37 -6.41 9.01
C ALA A 88 -3.11 -6.85 7.57
N TYR A 89 -1.92 -7.33 7.27
CA TYR A 89 -1.55 -7.77 5.93
C TYR A 89 -2.35 -8.98 5.46
N ARG A 90 -2.67 -9.91 6.37
CA ARG A 90 -3.57 -11.04 6.06
C ARG A 90 -4.97 -10.57 5.65
N LEU A 91 -5.53 -9.56 6.34
CA LEU A 91 -6.81 -8.97 5.95
C LEU A 91 -6.72 -8.23 4.61
N LEU A 92 -5.62 -7.51 4.35
CA LEU A 92 -5.39 -6.89 3.04
C LEU A 92 -5.31 -7.92 1.90
N GLN A 93 -4.63 -9.04 2.15
CA GLN A 93 -4.58 -10.16 1.21
C GLN A 93 -5.95 -10.79 0.96
N LEU A 94 -6.84 -10.78 1.95
CA LEU A 94 -8.21 -11.26 1.82
C LEU A 94 -9.08 -10.31 0.99
N PHE A 95 -8.83 -9.00 0.99
CA PHE A 95 -9.61 -8.07 0.17
C PHE A 95 -9.30 -8.19 -1.32
N ALA A 96 -8.07 -8.55 -1.69
CA ALA A 96 -7.67 -8.74 -3.08
C ALA A 96 -8.57 -9.74 -3.85
N PRO A 97 -8.90 -10.94 -3.35
CA PRO A 97 -9.84 -11.81 -4.04
C PRO A 97 -11.28 -11.26 -4.03
N LEU A 98 -11.70 -10.48 -3.04
CA LEU A 98 -13.06 -9.89 -3.05
C LEU A 98 -13.28 -8.94 -4.23
N THR A 99 -12.24 -8.25 -4.71
CA THR A 99 -12.33 -7.41 -5.93
C THR A 99 -12.42 -8.23 -7.22
N HIS A 100 -12.24 -9.54 -7.14
CA HIS A 100 -12.40 -10.46 -8.28
C HIS A 100 -13.73 -11.20 -8.22
N ILE A 101 -14.49 -11.07 -7.12
CA ILE A 101 -15.83 -11.63 -6.98
C ILE A 101 -16.83 -10.56 -7.47
N GLY A 102 -17.08 -10.58 -8.78
CA GLY A 102 -18.19 -9.87 -9.39
C GLY A 102 -19.41 -10.80 -9.58
N PRO A 103 -20.56 -10.26 -10.03
CA PRO A 103 -21.56 -11.09 -10.70
C PRO A 103 -20.96 -11.82 -11.91
#